data_AF-A0A931FL43-F1
#
_entry.id   AF-A0A931FL43-F1
#
_cell.length_a   1.000
_cell.length_b   1.000
_cell.length_c   1.000
_cell.angle_alpha   90.00
_cell.angle_beta   90.00
_cell.angle_gamma   90.00
#
_symmetry.space_group_name_H-M   'P 1'
#
loop_
_entity.id
_entity.type
_entity.pdbx_description
1 polymer ?
#
loop_
_entity_poly.entity_id
_entity_poly.type
_entity_poly.pdbx_seq_one_letter_code
_entity_poly.pdbx_strand_id
1 'polypeptide(L)'
;MKNSLLLSGLLAAGLAFSGQAVAQTTPVLKVWSLRAGAQDSAALRSPSTMTSSNVTLRKFVLSNGTAATPPKPYSSLFGMAFAPAADGGGWSTSAGGTGSTLRRYFYVQCTATAPAGVTLRADSIAMNLAIASSVSGTFLGVVYSKNGFTSPADSTEASGSARTPTGTVAGTANGTTLNNTFPITQSFTIANNTPLNRAFRYSVPLNGATGVTIAPGQTLTVRIYVSSSSSSTGRYALMRDLTLKSLQAPLAARSAVQTNLAVYPNPTQNQLNVPHTAASRDARVTVFSTTGSKVAAFAAQAGSTETPVDLSALPKGLYLVEYADGTQRSSARIVKE
;
A
#
# COMPACT_ATOMS: atom_id res chain seq x y z
N MET A 1 -53.89 39.15 -29.27
CA MET A 1 -52.99 39.63 -28.21
C MET A 1 -52.25 38.44 -27.64
N LYS A 2 -50.92 38.46 -27.75
CA LYS A 2 -49.99 37.39 -27.32
C LYS A 2 -49.86 37.42 -25.79
N ASN A 3 -50.15 36.33 -25.09
CA ASN A 3 -49.69 36.14 -23.72
C ASN A 3 -48.81 34.89 -23.65
N SER A 4 -47.52 35.17 -23.50
CA SER A 4 -46.40 34.26 -23.31
C SER A 4 -46.49 33.54 -21.97
N LEU A 5 -46.54 32.19 -22.00
CA LEU A 5 -46.22 31.36 -20.84
C LEU A 5 -44.69 31.37 -20.65
N LEU A 6 -44.25 31.95 -19.53
CA LEU A 6 -42.89 31.83 -19.01
C LEU A 6 -42.74 30.45 -18.37
N LEU A 7 -41.87 29.64 -18.96
CA LEU A 7 -41.43 28.36 -18.43
C LEU A 7 -40.33 28.61 -17.40
N SER A 8 -40.67 28.63 -16.12
CA SER A 8 -39.72 28.69 -15.01
C SER A 8 -39.04 27.34 -14.84
N GLY A 9 -37.79 27.24 -15.30
CA GLY A 9 -36.92 26.11 -15.04
C GLY A 9 -36.56 26.04 -13.55
N LEU A 10 -37.05 25.01 -12.86
CA LEU A 10 -36.53 24.62 -11.55
C LEU A 10 -35.09 24.11 -11.76
N LEU A 11 -34.10 24.90 -11.33
CA LEU A 11 -32.76 24.40 -11.07
C LEU A 11 -32.86 23.37 -9.93
N ALA A 12 -32.68 22.09 -10.26
CA ALA A 12 -32.34 21.07 -9.27
C ALA A 12 -30.94 21.40 -8.75
N ALA A 13 -30.86 22.18 -7.67
CA ALA A 13 -29.65 22.32 -6.88
C ALA A 13 -29.31 20.93 -6.32
N GLY A 14 -28.36 20.26 -6.96
CA GLY A 14 -27.77 19.05 -6.43
C GLY A 14 -27.22 19.34 -5.04
N LEU A 15 -27.85 18.77 -4.02
CA LEU A 15 -27.29 18.63 -2.69
C LEU A 15 -26.02 17.77 -2.82
N ALA A 16 -24.90 18.43 -3.10
CA ALA A 16 -23.59 17.84 -2.93
C ALA A 16 -23.42 17.62 -1.44
N PHE A 17 -23.73 16.41 -0.97
CA PHE A 17 -23.21 15.92 0.29
C PHE A 17 -21.68 15.93 0.17
N SER A 18 -21.05 17.00 0.66
CA SER A 18 -19.62 17.07 0.90
C SER A 18 -19.30 16.14 2.07
N GLY A 19 -19.30 14.83 1.78
CA GLY A 19 -18.84 13.83 2.72
C GLY A 19 -17.44 14.21 3.19
N GLN A 20 -17.29 14.44 4.49
CA GLN A 20 -15.98 14.71 5.07
C GLN A 20 -15.03 13.55 4.76
N ALA A 21 -13.80 13.87 4.38
CA ALA A 21 -12.79 12.88 4.05
C ALA A 21 -12.48 12.00 5.27
N VAL A 22 -13.04 10.80 5.31
CA VAL A 22 -12.73 9.81 6.34
C VAL A 22 -11.65 8.88 5.79
N ALA A 23 -10.59 8.66 6.57
CA ALA A 23 -9.57 7.66 6.24
C ALA A 23 -10.15 6.23 6.31
N GLN A 24 -10.06 5.46 5.22
CA GLN A 24 -10.80 4.20 5.06
C GLN A 24 -9.96 2.92 5.08
N THR A 25 -10.68 1.79 5.19
CA THR A 25 -10.20 0.41 5.24
C THR A 25 -10.55 -0.32 3.95
N THR A 26 -9.54 -0.57 3.10
CA THR A 26 -9.50 -1.48 1.95
C THR A 26 -10.03 -0.94 0.61
N PRO A 27 -9.38 -1.29 -0.53
CA PRO A 27 -8.23 -2.20 -0.66
C PRO A 27 -6.87 -1.60 -0.27
N VAL A 28 -5.97 -2.47 0.21
CA VAL A 28 -4.60 -2.12 0.58
C VAL A 28 -3.70 -2.33 -0.63
N LEU A 29 -3.13 -1.24 -1.15
CA LEU A 29 -2.23 -1.27 -2.30
C LEU A 29 -0.86 -1.82 -1.90
N LYS A 30 -0.32 -1.36 -0.77
CA LYS A 30 1.01 -1.76 -0.29
C LYS A 30 1.11 -1.70 1.22
N VAL A 31 1.88 -2.61 1.82
CA VAL A 31 2.14 -2.69 3.26
C VAL A 31 3.63 -2.82 3.48
N TRP A 32 4.18 -2.01 4.38
CA TRP A 32 5.48 -2.21 5.01
C TRP A 32 5.22 -2.41 6.50
N SER A 33 5.33 -3.65 6.97
CA SER A 33 5.08 -3.92 8.40
C SER A 33 6.09 -3.23 9.30
N LEU A 34 7.34 -3.12 8.83
CA LEU A 34 8.47 -2.53 9.57
C LEU A 34 8.85 -3.28 10.85
N ARG A 35 8.37 -4.51 11.05
CA ARG A 35 8.64 -5.29 12.26
C ARG A 35 9.96 -6.05 12.23
N ALA A 36 10.39 -6.47 11.05
CA ALA A 36 11.62 -7.23 10.83
C ALA A 36 12.60 -6.53 9.89
N GLY A 37 12.16 -5.49 9.17
CA GLY A 37 12.98 -4.76 8.21
C GLY A 37 12.18 -3.76 7.39
N ALA A 38 12.85 -3.10 6.45
CA ALA A 38 12.28 -2.06 5.59
C ALA A 38 11.46 -2.59 4.39
N GLN A 39 11.41 -3.91 4.22
CA GLN A 39 10.81 -4.55 3.05
C GLN A 39 9.29 -4.44 3.07
N ASP A 40 8.70 -4.45 1.87
CA ASP A 40 7.26 -4.62 1.75
C ASP A 40 6.83 -6.02 2.19
N SER A 41 5.58 -6.16 2.61
CA SER A 41 4.99 -7.44 3.02
C SER A 41 4.15 -7.99 1.88
N ALA A 42 4.78 -8.79 1.01
CA ALA A 42 4.13 -9.39 -0.15
C ALA A 42 2.85 -10.18 0.19
N ALA A 43 2.82 -10.84 1.35
CA ALA A 43 1.66 -11.60 1.84
C ALA A 43 0.46 -10.73 2.29
N LEU A 44 0.66 -9.42 2.51
CA LEU A 44 -0.35 -8.51 3.05
C LEU A 44 -0.81 -7.45 2.04
N ARG A 45 -0.21 -7.39 0.85
CA ARG A 45 -0.63 -6.50 -0.25
C ARG A 45 -1.56 -7.23 -1.21
N SER A 46 -2.36 -6.48 -1.98
CA SER A 46 -3.18 -7.08 -3.02
C SER A 46 -2.28 -7.83 -4.04
N PRO A 47 -2.56 -9.12 -4.35
CA PRO A 47 -1.64 -10.02 -5.07
C PRO A 47 -1.19 -9.56 -6.47
N SER A 48 -1.89 -8.60 -7.07
CA SER A 48 -1.74 -8.21 -8.48
C SER A 48 -1.20 -6.78 -8.72
N THR A 49 -0.79 -6.02 -7.68
CA THR A 49 -0.88 -4.55 -7.82
C THR A 49 0.38 -3.70 -7.70
N MET A 50 1.54 -4.13 -7.19
CA MET A 50 2.74 -3.24 -7.15
C MET A 50 4.07 -4.01 -7.10
N THR A 51 5.16 -3.42 -7.64
CA THR A 51 6.54 -3.92 -7.45
C THR A 51 7.01 -3.73 -6.01
N SER A 52 7.90 -4.60 -5.52
CA SER A 52 8.48 -4.45 -4.18
C SER A 52 9.31 -3.17 -4.08
N SER A 53 9.24 -2.51 -2.94
CA SER A 53 10.14 -1.39 -2.63
C SER A 53 10.47 -1.38 -1.15
N ASN A 54 11.67 -0.94 -0.81
CA ASN A 54 12.07 -0.76 0.57
C ASN A 54 11.72 0.65 1.04
N VAL A 55 11.45 0.77 2.33
CA VAL A 55 11.47 2.07 3.01
C VAL A 55 12.91 2.55 3.14
N THR A 56 13.15 3.82 2.86
CA THR A 56 14.48 4.45 2.98
C THR A 56 14.42 5.67 3.88
N LEU A 57 15.54 5.99 4.52
CA LEU A 57 15.69 7.14 5.41
C LEU A 57 16.64 8.16 4.77
N ARG A 58 16.32 9.44 4.88
CA ARG A 58 17.27 10.53 4.61
C ARG A 58 17.42 11.40 5.84
N LYS A 59 18.66 11.60 6.28
CA LYS A 59 19.08 12.32 7.50
C LYS A 59 18.51 11.76 8.81
N PHE A 60 17.63 10.78 8.76
CA PHE A 60 17.38 9.86 9.85
C PHE A 60 18.29 8.63 9.74
N VAL A 61 18.56 8.04 10.88
CA VAL A 61 19.23 6.76 11.04
C VAL A 61 18.39 5.84 11.92
N LEU A 62 18.56 4.53 11.74
CA LEU A 62 17.91 3.56 12.62
C LEU A 62 18.52 3.61 14.03
N SER A 63 17.74 3.19 15.02
CA SER A 63 18.24 2.96 16.37
C SER A 63 19.41 1.97 16.35
N ASN A 64 20.48 2.27 17.09
CA ASN A 64 21.59 1.36 17.34
C ASN A 64 21.36 0.44 18.55
N GLY A 65 20.27 0.60 19.29
CA GLY A 65 20.01 -0.22 20.47
C GLY A 65 20.85 0.14 21.70
N THR A 66 21.43 1.35 21.81
CA THR A 66 22.38 1.68 22.90
C THR A 66 21.87 2.62 23.99
N ALA A 67 20.67 3.18 23.89
CA ALA A 67 20.08 3.98 24.99
C ALA A 67 19.76 3.10 26.22
N ALA A 68 19.39 3.69 27.37
CA ALA A 68 19.10 2.93 28.60
C ALA A 68 17.90 1.96 28.47
N THR A 69 16.98 2.19 27.54
CA THR A 69 15.86 1.30 27.19
C THR A 69 15.54 1.42 25.70
N PRO A 70 16.47 1.03 24.83
CA PRO A 70 16.43 1.42 23.43
C PRO A 70 15.55 0.45 22.64
N PRO A 71 14.69 0.95 21.75
CA PRO A 71 14.05 0.10 20.78
C PRO A 71 15.11 -0.45 19.83
N LYS A 72 15.02 -1.72 19.45
CA LYS A 72 15.82 -2.27 18.34
C LYS A 72 15.51 -1.50 17.03
N PRO A 73 16.45 -1.48 16.04
CA PRO A 73 16.20 -0.87 14.73
C PRO A 73 14.84 -1.25 14.13
N TYR A 74 14.50 -2.54 14.22
CA TYR A 74 13.20 -3.11 13.90
C TYR A 74 12.75 -4.02 15.04
N SER A 75 11.47 -3.98 15.38
CA SER A 75 10.88 -4.86 16.40
C SER A 75 9.43 -5.20 16.12
N SER A 76 8.98 -6.35 16.62
CA SER A 76 7.57 -6.77 16.55
C SER A 76 6.63 -5.80 17.27
N LEU A 77 7.10 -5.15 18.33
CA LEU A 77 6.32 -4.25 19.17
C LEU A 77 6.19 -2.85 18.56
N PHE A 78 7.32 -2.26 18.18
CA PHE A 78 7.41 -0.83 17.81
C PHE A 78 7.61 -0.60 16.31
N GLY A 79 7.83 -1.65 15.52
CA GLY A 79 8.21 -1.49 14.12
C GLY A 79 9.61 -0.90 14.01
N MET A 80 9.79 0.04 13.09
CA MET A 80 11.04 0.76 12.84
C MET A 80 11.22 1.87 13.86
N ALA A 81 12.38 1.89 14.53
CA ALA A 81 12.78 2.99 15.39
C ALA A 81 13.89 3.81 14.71
N PHE A 82 13.67 5.12 14.58
CA PHE A 82 14.60 6.02 13.91
C PHE A 82 14.63 7.42 14.54
N ALA A 83 15.74 8.12 14.35
CA ALA A 83 15.95 9.49 14.83
C ALA A 83 17.09 10.14 14.01
N PRO A 84 17.36 11.45 14.17
CA PRO A 84 18.52 12.10 13.55
C PRO A 84 19.86 11.47 13.95
N ALA A 85 19.98 10.98 15.18
CA ALA A 85 21.12 10.22 15.69
C ALA A 85 20.70 8.82 16.18
N ALA A 86 21.61 7.84 16.10
CA ALA A 86 21.28 6.43 16.33
C ALA A 86 20.91 6.09 17.79
N ASP A 87 21.37 6.92 18.73
CA ASP A 87 21.05 6.87 20.16
C ASP A 87 19.70 7.52 20.51
N GLY A 88 18.94 7.96 19.51
CA GLY A 88 17.67 8.66 19.71
C GLY A 88 17.84 10.14 20.03
N GLY A 89 19.02 10.72 19.79
CA GLY A 89 19.28 12.15 19.93
C GLY A 89 19.13 12.94 18.63
N GLY A 90 19.65 14.17 18.67
CA GLY A 90 19.84 15.01 17.47
C GLY A 90 18.60 15.71 16.94
N TRP A 91 17.51 15.76 17.70
CA TRP A 91 16.25 16.39 17.26
C TRP A 91 16.30 17.91 17.23
N SER A 92 17.04 18.57 18.13
CA SER A 92 17.10 20.03 18.19
C SER A 92 17.69 20.65 16.91
N THR A 93 17.31 21.89 16.62
CA THR A 93 17.90 22.66 15.49
C THR A 93 19.40 22.86 15.65
N SER A 94 19.87 23.05 16.89
CA SER A 94 21.29 23.18 17.23
C SER A 94 22.10 21.91 16.95
N ALA A 95 21.47 20.74 17.07
CA ALA A 95 22.08 19.46 16.70
C ALA A 95 21.92 19.12 15.21
N GLY A 96 21.44 20.07 14.39
CA GLY A 96 21.17 19.87 12.96
C GLY A 96 19.86 19.15 12.65
N GLY A 97 19.07 18.81 13.68
CA GLY A 97 17.79 18.12 13.58
C GLY A 97 16.64 18.98 13.07
N THR A 98 15.42 18.49 13.27
CA THR A 98 14.17 19.14 12.84
C THR A 98 13.75 20.28 13.76
N GLY A 99 13.99 20.16 15.05
CA GLY A 99 13.39 21.00 16.08
C GLY A 99 11.88 20.87 16.08
N SER A 100 11.19 21.96 16.40
CA SER A 100 9.71 22.05 16.38
C SER A 100 9.09 22.17 14.98
N THR A 101 9.91 22.09 13.92
CA THR A 101 9.49 22.35 12.54
C THR A 101 9.91 21.23 11.60
N LEU A 102 9.04 20.83 10.69
CA LEU A 102 9.35 19.80 9.70
C LEU A 102 10.43 20.31 8.74
N ARG A 103 11.37 19.46 8.34
CA ARG A 103 12.45 19.82 7.40
C ARG A 103 12.43 18.86 6.21
N ARG A 104 12.37 19.41 4.98
CA ARG A 104 12.20 18.61 3.75
C ARG A 104 13.35 17.64 3.42
N TYR A 105 14.46 17.73 4.13
CA TYR A 105 15.61 16.81 4.00
C TYR A 105 15.67 15.72 5.08
N PHE A 106 14.75 15.74 6.06
CA PHE A 106 14.56 14.69 7.05
C PHE A 106 13.28 13.91 6.72
N TYR A 107 13.41 12.74 6.11
CA TYR A 107 12.24 11.97 5.70
C TYR A 107 12.43 10.47 5.73
N VAL A 108 11.30 9.79 5.88
CA VAL A 108 11.10 8.39 5.52
C VAL A 108 10.48 8.37 4.12
N GLN A 109 11.01 7.57 3.20
CA GLN A 109 10.51 7.49 1.83
C GLN A 109 10.10 6.06 1.48
N CYS A 110 8.96 5.93 0.81
CA CYS A 110 8.51 4.68 0.19
C CYS A 110 8.00 4.93 -1.23
N THR A 111 7.93 3.87 -2.03
CA THR A 111 7.47 3.96 -3.43
C THR A 111 6.44 2.89 -3.77
N ALA A 112 5.61 3.21 -4.74
CA ALA A 112 4.51 2.36 -5.20
C ALA A 112 4.43 2.49 -6.72
N THR A 113 4.86 1.47 -7.45
CA THR A 113 4.80 1.45 -8.92
C THR A 113 3.59 0.66 -9.37
N ALA A 114 2.72 1.29 -10.17
CA ALA A 114 1.58 0.61 -10.76
C ALA A 114 2.06 -0.45 -11.78
N PRO A 115 1.40 -1.61 -11.88
CA PRO A 115 1.75 -2.63 -12.86
C PRO A 115 1.56 -2.12 -14.28
N ALA A 116 2.21 -2.77 -15.24
CA ALA A 116 1.93 -2.53 -16.64
C ALA A 116 0.43 -2.80 -16.93
N GLY A 117 -0.17 -1.94 -17.74
CA GLY A 117 -1.59 -2.00 -18.09
C GLY A 117 -2.60 -1.66 -16.98
N VAL A 118 -2.20 -1.43 -15.73
CA VAL A 118 -3.15 -1.19 -14.62
C VAL A 118 -3.05 0.25 -14.11
N THR A 119 -4.17 0.97 -14.10
CA THR A 119 -4.28 2.27 -13.43
C THR A 119 -4.73 2.07 -11.99
N LEU A 120 -4.06 2.73 -11.06
CA LEU A 120 -4.39 2.68 -9.64
C LEU A 120 -4.76 4.07 -9.12
N ARG A 121 -5.48 4.10 -8.00
CA ARG A 121 -5.75 5.33 -7.24
C ARG A 121 -5.28 5.15 -5.81
N ALA A 122 -4.36 5.99 -5.36
CA ALA A 122 -3.92 6.04 -3.97
C ALA A 122 -4.64 7.16 -3.22
N ASP A 123 -5.40 6.81 -2.19
CA ASP A 123 -6.24 7.75 -1.46
C ASP A 123 -5.61 8.21 -0.16
N SER A 124 -4.95 7.30 0.56
CA SER A 124 -4.34 7.63 1.85
C SER A 124 -3.10 6.81 2.14
N ILE A 125 -2.23 7.39 2.96
CA ILE A 125 -1.15 6.66 3.63
C ILE A 125 -1.46 6.56 5.12
N ALA A 126 -1.38 5.36 5.67
CA ALA A 126 -1.71 5.08 7.05
C ALA A 126 -0.54 4.41 7.76
N MET A 127 -0.32 4.73 9.03
CA MET A 127 0.78 4.20 9.82
C MET A 127 0.45 4.26 11.31
N ASN A 128 1.08 3.40 12.10
CA ASN A 128 1.17 3.61 13.54
C ASN A 128 2.42 4.43 13.81
N LEU A 129 2.29 5.57 14.47
CA LEU A 129 3.39 6.50 14.72
C LEU A 129 3.32 7.06 16.13
N ALA A 130 4.46 7.12 16.81
CA ALA A 130 4.64 7.86 18.05
C ALA A 130 6.07 8.38 18.16
N ILE A 131 6.29 9.35 19.05
CA ILE A 131 7.62 9.75 19.50
C ILE A 131 7.81 9.23 20.92
N ALA A 132 8.94 8.55 21.14
CA ALA A 132 9.28 8.03 22.45
C ALA A 132 9.54 9.20 23.43
N SER A 133 8.79 9.24 24.53
CA SER A 133 8.98 10.15 25.66
C SER A 133 9.06 11.65 25.30
N SER A 134 8.38 12.07 24.23
CA SER A 134 8.25 13.49 23.85
C SER A 134 6.99 13.71 23.02
N VAL A 135 6.30 14.81 23.30
CA VAL A 135 5.23 15.39 22.45
C VAL A 135 5.52 16.86 22.13
N SER A 136 6.67 17.37 22.56
CA SER A 136 7.03 18.77 22.33
C SER A 136 7.54 18.93 20.90
N GLY A 137 6.94 19.87 20.17
CA GLY A 137 7.32 20.17 18.79
C GLY A 137 7.17 18.99 17.82
N THR A 138 6.28 18.04 18.13
CA THR A 138 6.14 16.81 17.34
C THR A 138 5.03 16.92 16.29
N PHE A 139 5.44 16.90 15.03
CA PHE A 139 4.55 17.00 13.89
C PHE A 139 4.82 15.89 12.88
N LEU A 140 3.79 15.57 12.11
CA LEU A 140 3.78 14.67 10.97
C LEU A 140 3.43 15.48 9.72
N GLY A 141 4.21 15.31 8.65
CA GLY A 141 3.88 15.82 7.33
C GLY A 141 4.01 14.71 6.29
N VAL A 142 3.23 14.80 5.21
CA VAL A 142 3.29 13.86 4.09
C VAL A 142 3.33 14.64 2.79
N VAL A 143 4.25 14.28 1.90
CA VAL A 143 4.35 14.84 0.54
C VAL A 143 4.51 13.68 -0.42
N TYR A 144 3.92 13.77 -1.60
CA TYR A 144 4.05 12.76 -2.64
C TYR A 144 4.48 13.37 -3.97
N SER A 145 4.99 12.54 -4.86
CA SER A 145 5.47 12.90 -6.20
C SER A 145 5.31 11.71 -7.14
N LYS A 146 5.01 11.96 -8.41
CA LYS A 146 4.91 10.94 -9.47
C LYS A 146 6.18 10.84 -10.32
N ASN A 147 7.13 11.77 -10.15
CA ASN A 147 8.43 11.76 -10.82
C ASN A 147 9.62 11.49 -9.88
N GLY A 148 9.36 11.13 -8.62
CA GLY A 148 10.41 10.82 -7.65
C GLY A 148 11.10 12.06 -7.05
N PHE A 149 10.42 13.22 -7.03
CA PHE A 149 10.95 14.50 -6.59
C PHE A 149 12.12 14.98 -7.47
N THR A 150 11.99 14.77 -8.77
CA THR A 150 12.95 15.21 -9.80
C THR A 150 12.41 16.42 -10.56
N SER A 151 13.19 16.94 -11.52
CA SER A 151 12.79 18.09 -12.35
C SER A 151 11.99 17.63 -13.58
N PRO A 152 10.92 18.34 -13.98
CA PRO A 152 10.31 19.50 -13.30
C PRO A 152 9.61 19.08 -12.01
N ALA A 153 9.65 19.91 -10.96
CA ALA A 153 9.07 19.55 -9.66
C ALA A 153 7.56 19.28 -9.76
N ASP A 154 7.11 18.11 -9.28
CA ASP A 154 5.69 17.69 -9.29
C ASP A 154 5.16 17.33 -7.90
N SER A 155 5.92 17.66 -6.85
CA SER A 155 5.61 17.22 -5.50
C SER A 155 4.43 18.00 -4.92
N THR A 156 3.49 17.30 -4.31
CA THR A 156 2.30 17.87 -3.69
C THR A 156 2.22 17.44 -2.23
N GLU A 157 1.93 18.40 -1.35
CA GLU A 157 1.66 18.09 0.05
C GLU A 157 0.34 17.33 0.16
N ALA A 158 0.29 16.33 1.03
CA ALA A 158 -0.96 15.67 1.36
C ALA A 158 -2.00 16.71 1.78
N SER A 159 -3.27 16.53 1.40
CA SER A 159 -4.32 17.52 1.65
C SER A 159 -5.58 16.89 2.25
N GLY A 160 -6.30 17.65 3.07
CA GLY A 160 -7.49 17.20 3.80
C GLY A 160 -7.22 16.91 5.29
N SER A 161 -8.23 16.37 5.97
CA SER A 161 -8.14 16.06 7.40
C SER A 161 -7.60 14.66 7.64
N ALA A 162 -6.54 14.54 8.43
CA ALA A 162 -6.01 13.25 8.82
C ALA A 162 -6.82 12.66 9.97
N ARG A 163 -7.03 11.34 9.93
CA ARG A 163 -7.45 10.61 11.12
C ARG A 163 -6.23 10.40 12.01
N THR A 164 -6.31 10.85 13.24
CA THR A 164 -5.28 10.72 14.28
C THR A 164 -5.80 9.82 15.41
N PRO A 165 -4.94 9.42 16.35
CA PRO A 165 -5.33 8.78 17.60
C PRO A 165 -6.50 9.44 18.35
N THR A 166 -6.53 10.76 18.35
CA THR A 166 -7.46 11.58 19.15
C THR A 166 -8.68 12.04 18.35
N GLY A 167 -8.81 11.63 17.09
CA GLY A 167 -9.89 12.03 16.21
C GLY A 167 -9.40 12.59 14.86
N THR A 168 -10.29 13.24 14.12
CA THR A 168 -9.95 13.83 12.83
C THR A 168 -9.41 15.25 13.03
N VAL A 169 -8.24 15.54 12.46
CA VAL A 169 -7.56 16.84 12.60
C VAL A 169 -7.30 17.42 11.22
N ALA A 170 -7.69 18.68 11.02
CA ALA A 170 -7.39 19.42 9.81
C ALA A 170 -5.90 19.76 9.74
N GLY A 171 -5.38 19.77 8.52
CA GLY A 171 -4.03 20.23 8.26
C GLY A 171 -3.78 21.66 8.71
N THR A 172 -2.68 21.89 9.45
CA THR A 172 -2.27 23.25 9.82
C THR A 172 -0.82 23.48 9.39
N ALA A 173 -0.49 24.71 9.00
CA ALA A 173 0.88 25.08 8.68
C ALA A 173 1.77 25.00 9.93
N ASN A 174 2.99 24.49 9.75
CA ASN A 174 4.01 24.51 10.79
C ASN A 174 5.24 25.23 10.24
N GLY A 175 5.37 26.52 10.56
CA GLY A 175 6.60 27.28 10.39
C GLY A 175 7.29 27.10 9.04
N THR A 176 6.77 27.74 8.00
CA THR A 176 7.44 28.02 6.70
C THR A 176 7.86 26.86 5.77
N THR A 177 7.86 25.58 6.19
CA THR A 177 8.40 24.48 5.34
C THR A 177 7.36 23.52 4.78
N LEU A 178 6.26 23.30 5.48
CA LEU A 178 5.08 22.56 5.03
C LEU A 178 3.81 23.27 5.51
N ASN A 179 2.84 23.38 4.61
CA ASN A 179 1.56 24.04 4.85
C ASN A 179 0.49 23.08 5.39
N ASN A 180 0.67 21.77 5.18
CA ASN A 180 -0.19 20.76 5.77
C ASN A 180 0.59 19.81 6.69
N THR A 181 0.43 20.04 7.99
CA THR A 181 1.03 19.22 9.05
C THR A 181 -0.01 18.79 10.08
N PHE A 182 0.27 17.68 10.75
CA PHE A 182 -0.59 17.08 11.76
C PHE A 182 0.18 16.90 13.07
N PRO A 183 -0.34 17.33 14.22
CA PRO A 183 0.33 17.13 15.50
C PRO A 183 0.43 15.64 15.83
N ILE A 184 1.58 15.22 16.35
CA ILE A 184 1.73 13.89 16.94
C ILE A 184 1.36 14.00 18.41
N THR A 185 0.14 13.61 18.77
CA THR A 185 -0.47 13.92 20.08
C THR A 185 -0.18 12.89 21.17
N GLN A 186 0.45 11.76 20.83
CA GLN A 186 0.70 10.66 21.76
C GLN A 186 2.19 10.51 22.05
N SER A 187 2.56 10.72 23.32
CA SER A 187 3.87 10.31 23.85
C SER A 187 3.85 8.81 24.06
N PHE A 188 4.93 8.12 23.72
CA PHE A 188 5.06 6.70 23.96
C PHE A 188 6.20 6.40 24.94
N THR A 189 5.93 5.67 26.01
CA THR A 189 6.96 5.22 26.96
C THR A 189 7.41 3.80 26.61
N ILE A 190 8.67 3.66 26.20
CA ILE A 190 9.23 2.38 25.75
C ILE A 190 9.29 1.35 26.88
N ALA A 191 9.54 1.78 28.12
CA ALA A 191 9.66 0.92 29.29
C ALA A 191 8.43 0.05 29.57
N ASN A 192 7.25 0.44 29.09
CA ASN A 192 6.01 -0.30 29.32
C ASN A 192 5.83 -1.51 28.38
N ASN A 193 6.71 -1.69 27.40
CA ASN A 193 6.69 -2.79 26.43
C ASN A 193 5.34 -2.95 25.66
N THR A 194 4.50 -1.91 25.66
CA THR A 194 3.19 -1.93 25.01
C THR A 194 3.35 -1.84 23.50
N PRO A 195 2.80 -2.76 22.69
CA PRO A 195 2.92 -2.68 21.24
C PRO A 195 2.31 -1.39 20.68
N LEU A 196 2.92 -0.81 19.64
CA LEU A 196 2.38 0.32 18.86
C LEU A 196 1.09 -0.06 18.12
N ASN A 197 -0.05 -0.11 18.81
CA ASN A 197 -1.30 -0.63 18.27
C ASN A 197 -2.15 0.46 17.56
N ARG A 198 -3.39 0.11 17.18
CA ARG A 198 -4.32 1.01 16.45
C ARG A 198 -4.58 2.34 17.16
N ALA A 199 -4.37 2.45 18.47
CA ALA A 199 -4.50 3.71 19.20
C ALA A 199 -3.45 4.76 18.76
N PHE A 200 -2.36 4.35 18.11
CA PHE A 200 -1.33 5.25 17.57
C PHE A 200 -1.48 5.49 16.06
N ARG A 201 -2.65 5.16 15.49
CA ARG A 201 -2.83 5.16 14.03
C ARG A 201 -3.08 6.56 13.49
N TYR A 202 -2.23 6.96 12.56
CA TYR A 202 -2.43 8.08 11.65
C TYR A 202 -2.90 7.56 10.30
N SER A 203 -3.79 8.28 9.65
CA SER A 203 -4.18 8.02 8.27
C SER A 203 -4.39 9.35 7.57
N VAL A 204 -3.47 9.66 6.67
CA VAL A 204 -3.32 10.95 6.01
C VAL A 204 -3.83 10.82 4.56
N PRO A 205 -4.89 11.56 4.17
CA PRO A 205 -5.35 11.62 2.79
C PRO A 205 -4.29 12.27 1.90
N LEU A 206 -3.99 11.66 0.74
CA LEU A 206 -2.97 12.19 -0.16
C LEU A 206 -3.48 13.41 -0.95
N ASN A 207 -4.73 13.38 -1.42
CA ASN A 207 -5.29 14.49 -2.21
C ASN A 207 -6.77 14.67 -1.87
N GLY A 208 -7.06 14.90 -0.59
CA GLY A 208 -8.41 14.97 -0.05
C GLY A 208 -9.27 13.78 -0.46
N ALA A 209 -10.50 14.07 -0.88
CA ALA A 209 -11.43 13.06 -1.40
C ALA A 209 -11.13 12.61 -2.83
N THR A 210 -10.25 13.29 -3.57
CA THR A 210 -9.91 13.00 -4.97
C THR A 210 -8.87 11.89 -5.09
N GLY A 211 -7.96 11.76 -4.13
CA GLY A 211 -6.87 10.78 -4.19
C GLY A 211 -5.90 11.07 -5.36
N VAL A 212 -4.96 10.15 -5.57
CA VAL A 212 -3.87 10.29 -6.54
C VAL A 212 -3.93 9.16 -7.55
N THR A 213 -4.24 9.48 -8.80
CA THR A 213 -4.16 8.51 -9.91
C THR A 213 -2.71 8.20 -10.26
N ILE A 214 -2.39 6.92 -10.33
CA ILE A 214 -1.09 6.36 -10.71
C ILE A 214 -1.32 5.61 -12.03
N ALA A 215 -0.76 6.14 -13.12
CA ALA A 215 -0.87 5.54 -14.44
C ALA A 215 -0.10 4.21 -14.53
N PRO A 216 -0.40 3.33 -15.50
CA PRO A 216 0.32 2.08 -15.68
C PRO A 216 1.83 2.27 -15.76
N GLY A 217 2.61 1.50 -15.00
CA GLY A 217 4.07 1.63 -14.91
C GLY A 217 4.58 2.87 -14.16
N GLN A 218 3.72 3.81 -13.79
CA GLN A 218 4.12 5.01 -13.07
C GLN A 218 4.42 4.70 -11.60
N THR A 219 5.41 5.41 -11.04
CA THR A 219 5.79 5.27 -9.64
C THR A 219 5.32 6.48 -8.82
N LEU A 220 4.48 6.22 -7.82
CA LEU A 220 4.21 7.18 -6.75
C LEU A 220 5.30 7.06 -5.69
N THR A 221 5.98 8.16 -5.41
CA THR A 221 6.94 8.28 -4.30
C THR A 221 6.28 9.09 -3.18
N VAL A 222 6.30 8.58 -1.96
CA VAL A 222 5.76 9.27 -0.78
C VAL A 222 6.89 9.50 0.22
N ARG A 223 7.00 10.75 0.70
CA ARG A 223 7.89 11.15 1.79
C ARG A 223 7.08 11.52 3.02
N ILE A 224 7.49 10.99 4.16
CA ILE A 224 6.90 11.20 5.47
C ILE A 224 7.92 11.95 6.30
N TYR A 225 7.50 13.07 6.85
CA TYR A 225 8.32 13.98 7.65
C TYR A 225 7.86 13.91 9.09
N VAL A 226 8.82 13.90 10.02
CA VAL A 226 8.56 13.85 11.45
C VAL A 226 9.46 14.86 12.14
N SER A 227 8.94 15.58 13.13
CA SER A 227 9.75 16.48 13.97
C SER A 227 9.63 16.18 15.46
N SER A 228 10.58 16.71 16.24
CA SER A 228 10.51 16.81 17.70
C SER A 228 11.45 17.93 18.16
N SER A 229 11.11 18.65 19.22
CA SER A 229 11.95 19.72 19.79
C SER A 229 12.87 19.24 20.93
N SER A 230 13.10 17.93 21.09
CA SER A 230 13.91 17.41 22.19
C SER A 230 15.42 17.59 21.97
N SER A 231 16.17 17.79 23.06
CA SER A 231 17.64 17.75 23.09
C SER A 231 18.20 16.48 23.74
N SER A 232 17.35 15.61 24.28
CA SER A 232 17.76 14.40 24.98
C SER A 232 17.94 13.22 24.03
N THR A 233 18.77 12.26 24.43
CA THR A 233 18.88 10.95 23.78
C THR A 233 17.69 10.05 24.15
N GLY A 234 17.54 8.91 23.48
CA GLY A 234 16.44 7.96 23.70
C GLY A 234 15.08 8.42 23.14
N ARG A 235 15.06 9.48 22.31
CA ARG A 235 13.86 9.97 21.64
C ARG A 235 13.82 9.40 20.23
N TYR A 236 12.97 8.41 20.01
CA TYR A 236 12.84 7.76 18.71
C TYR A 236 11.47 8.05 18.12
N ALA A 237 11.41 8.32 16.83
CA ALA A 237 10.20 8.10 16.07
C ALA A 237 10.02 6.59 15.88
N LEU A 238 8.88 6.09 16.30
CA LEU A 238 8.52 4.68 16.24
C LEU A 238 7.42 4.53 15.20
N MET A 239 7.67 3.76 14.14
CA MET A 239 6.75 3.61 13.02
C MET A 239 6.49 2.16 12.68
N ARG A 240 5.21 1.79 12.55
CA ARG A 240 4.79 0.42 12.23
C ARG A 240 3.63 0.40 11.25
N ASP A 241 3.54 -0.70 10.49
CA ASP A 241 2.42 -1.03 9.61
C ASP A 241 2.07 0.14 8.64
N LEU A 242 3.10 0.69 7.99
CA LEU A 242 2.94 1.71 6.97
C LEU A 242 2.17 1.11 5.78
N THR A 243 1.08 1.74 5.39
CA THR A 243 0.12 1.18 4.45
C THR A 243 -0.31 2.23 3.45
N LEU A 244 -0.19 1.96 2.16
CA LEU A 244 -0.81 2.74 1.09
C LEU A 244 -2.18 2.13 0.75
N LYS A 245 -3.21 2.96 0.71
CA LYS A 245 -4.61 2.51 0.56
C LYS A 245 -5.33 3.19 -0.58
N SER A 246 -6.31 2.48 -1.13
CA SER A 246 -7.30 3.01 -2.06
C SER A 246 -8.71 2.90 -1.47
N LEU A 247 -9.61 3.77 -1.94
CA LEU A 247 -11.06 3.68 -1.81
C LEU A 247 -11.69 2.92 -2.98
N GLN A 248 -10.97 2.86 -4.10
CA GLN A 248 -11.44 2.16 -5.28
C GLN A 248 -10.87 0.75 -5.24
N ALA A 249 -11.71 -0.25 -5.54
CA ALA A 249 -11.18 -1.50 -6.06
C ALA A 249 -10.22 -1.13 -7.20
N PRO A 250 -9.00 -1.71 -7.28
CA PRO A 250 -8.15 -1.48 -8.43
C PRO A 250 -9.00 -1.72 -9.67
N LEU A 251 -9.19 -0.67 -10.47
CA LEU A 251 -9.81 -0.78 -11.79
C LEU A 251 -8.80 -1.56 -12.61
N ALA A 252 -8.85 -2.88 -12.51
CA ALA A 252 -8.14 -3.74 -13.41
C ALA A 252 -8.64 -3.37 -14.80
N ALA A 253 -7.80 -2.70 -15.60
CA ALA A 253 -7.97 -2.74 -17.04
C ALA A 253 -7.58 -4.16 -17.46
N ARG A 254 -8.57 -5.04 -17.30
CA ARG A 254 -8.79 -6.39 -17.84
C ARG A 254 -9.58 -7.16 -16.79
N SER A 255 -10.89 -7.29 -17.01
CA SER A 255 -11.50 -8.59 -16.74
C SER A 255 -10.56 -9.62 -17.35
N ALA A 256 -10.04 -10.55 -16.56
CA ALA A 256 -9.66 -11.82 -17.15
C ALA A 256 -10.93 -12.26 -17.88
N VAL A 257 -10.91 -12.21 -19.21
CA VAL A 257 -11.99 -12.82 -19.98
C VAL A 257 -11.94 -14.25 -19.50
N GLN A 258 -12.93 -14.65 -18.71
CA GLN A 258 -13.13 -16.04 -18.36
C GLN A 258 -13.57 -16.70 -19.67
N THR A 259 -12.59 -16.99 -20.51
CA THR A 259 -12.79 -17.80 -21.68
C THR A 259 -12.98 -19.22 -21.16
N ASN A 260 -14.00 -19.90 -21.67
CA ASN A 260 -14.10 -21.34 -21.49
C ASN A 260 -12.80 -21.94 -22.05
N LEU A 261 -12.03 -22.60 -21.18
CA LEU A 261 -10.85 -23.33 -21.60
C LEU A 261 -11.34 -24.54 -22.41
N ALA A 262 -10.91 -24.66 -23.66
CA ALA A 262 -11.13 -25.90 -24.40
C ALA A 262 -10.18 -26.97 -23.83
N VAL A 263 -10.66 -28.19 -23.69
CA VAL A 263 -9.89 -29.33 -23.21
C VAL A 263 -10.35 -30.57 -23.96
N TYR A 264 -9.42 -31.42 -24.41
CA TYR A 264 -9.76 -32.64 -25.14
C TYR A 264 -8.73 -33.77 -24.92
N PRO A 265 -9.16 -35.04 -24.95
CA PRO A 265 -10.57 -35.47 -24.95
C PRO A 265 -11.24 -35.18 -23.59
N ASN A 266 -12.55 -34.95 -23.58
CA ASN A 266 -13.34 -34.88 -22.35
C ASN A 266 -14.70 -35.57 -22.59
N PRO A 267 -14.97 -36.75 -21.98
CA PRO A 267 -14.19 -37.44 -20.95
C PRO A 267 -12.78 -37.88 -21.38
N THR A 268 -11.86 -38.03 -20.42
CA THR A 268 -10.48 -38.45 -20.64
C THR A 268 -10.15 -39.72 -19.86
N GLN A 269 -9.29 -40.58 -20.43
CA GLN A 269 -8.68 -41.70 -19.73
C GLN A 269 -7.40 -41.24 -19.05
N ASN A 270 -6.24 -41.26 -19.69
CA ASN A 270 -4.97 -40.98 -19.00
C ASN A 270 -4.37 -39.63 -19.35
N GLN A 271 -4.75 -39.04 -20.47
CA GLN A 271 -4.11 -37.84 -20.98
C GLN A 271 -5.17 -36.83 -21.46
N LEU A 272 -4.97 -35.59 -21.07
CA LEU A 272 -5.77 -34.46 -21.47
C LEU A 272 -4.88 -33.41 -22.12
N ASN A 273 -5.31 -32.86 -23.24
CA ASN A 273 -4.67 -31.73 -23.86
C ASN A 273 -5.41 -30.44 -23.52
N VAL A 274 -4.61 -29.43 -23.19
CA VAL A 274 -5.09 -28.10 -22.81
C VAL A 274 -4.56 -27.08 -23.83
N PRO A 275 -5.29 -26.77 -24.90
CA PRO A 275 -4.94 -25.68 -25.81
C PRO A 275 -4.99 -24.33 -25.10
N HIS A 276 -4.01 -23.48 -25.41
CA HIS A 276 -3.91 -22.11 -24.91
C HIS A 276 -3.16 -21.23 -25.93
N THR A 277 -3.22 -19.91 -25.76
CA THR A 277 -2.31 -19.03 -26.52
C THR A 277 -0.86 -19.30 -26.09
N ALA A 278 0.11 -18.85 -26.91
CA ALA A 278 1.53 -19.10 -26.68
C ALA A 278 1.94 -18.84 -25.22
N ALA A 279 2.38 -19.89 -24.53
CA ALA A 279 2.61 -19.88 -23.09
C ALA A 279 3.76 -18.94 -22.70
N SER A 280 3.55 -18.17 -21.62
CA SER A 280 4.63 -17.42 -20.98
C SER A 280 5.58 -18.35 -20.22
N ARG A 281 6.73 -17.83 -19.76
CA ARG A 281 7.72 -18.61 -19.01
C ARG A 281 7.18 -19.20 -17.71
N ASP A 282 6.17 -18.59 -17.12
CA ASP A 282 5.57 -18.98 -15.83
C ASP A 282 4.18 -19.61 -15.98
N ALA A 283 3.82 -20.00 -17.20
CA ALA A 283 2.53 -20.61 -17.49
C ALA A 283 2.40 -22.01 -16.89
N ARG A 284 1.23 -22.29 -16.32
CA ARG A 284 0.94 -23.56 -15.66
C ARG A 284 -0.48 -24.02 -15.94
N VAL A 285 -0.64 -25.34 -15.98
CA VAL A 285 -1.93 -26.02 -15.88
C VAL A 285 -2.05 -26.64 -14.48
N THR A 286 -3.13 -26.37 -13.77
CA THR A 286 -3.40 -26.91 -12.43
C THR A 286 -4.70 -27.68 -12.44
N VAL A 287 -4.72 -28.85 -11.82
CA VAL A 287 -5.90 -29.71 -11.69
C VAL A 287 -6.37 -29.67 -10.24
N PHE A 288 -7.67 -29.47 -10.05
CA PHE A 288 -8.34 -29.41 -8.75
C PHE A 288 -9.42 -30.47 -8.63
N SER A 289 -9.60 -30.99 -7.41
CA SER A 289 -10.75 -31.81 -7.05
C SER A 289 -12.05 -30.99 -7.02
N THR A 290 -13.19 -31.66 -6.88
CA THR A 290 -14.50 -31.03 -6.63
C THR A 290 -14.55 -30.20 -5.35
N THR A 291 -13.68 -30.48 -4.39
CA THR A 291 -13.55 -29.73 -3.13
C THR A 291 -12.60 -28.54 -3.24
N GLY A 292 -12.04 -28.27 -4.44
CA GLY A 292 -11.11 -27.17 -4.69
C GLY A 292 -9.66 -27.45 -4.25
N SER A 293 -9.35 -28.68 -3.84
CA SER A 293 -7.98 -29.05 -3.48
C SER A 293 -7.14 -29.28 -4.73
N LYS A 294 -5.93 -28.72 -4.79
CA LYS A 294 -4.99 -28.95 -5.89
C LYS A 294 -4.50 -30.40 -5.85
N VAL A 295 -4.72 -31.14 -6.93
CA VAL A 295 -4.32 -32.56 -7.06
C VAL A 295 -3.15 -32.78 -8.01
N ALA A 296 -2.94 -31.89 -8.98
CA ALA A 296 -1.79 -31.93 -9.89
C ALA A 296 -1.44 -30.54 -10.43
N ALA A 297 -0.21 -30.36 -10.91
CA ALA A 297 0.20 -29.19 -11.68
C ALA A 297 1.30 -29.53 -12.69
N PHE A 298 1.21 -28.88 -13.85
CA PHE A 298 2.08 -29.07 -15.00
C PHE A 298 2.56 -27.69 -15.47
N ALA A 299 3.86 -27.54 -15.68
CA ALA A 299 4.40 -26.34 -16.31
C ALA A 299 4.11 -26.38 -17.81
N ALA A 300 3.58 -25.29 -18.37
CA ALA A 300 3.46 -25.15 -19.81
C ALA A 300 4.83 -24.76 -20.38
N GLN A 301 5.19 -25.33 -21.53
CA GLN A 301 6.44 -24.98 -22.19
C GLN A 301 6.34 -23.58 -22.79
N ALA A 302 7.30 -22.71 -22.51
CA ALA A 302 7.28 -21.35 -23.03
C ALA A 302 7.21 -21.35 -24.57
N GLY A 303 6.27 -20.59 -25.12
CA GLY A 303 5.99 -20.53 -26.56
C GLY A 303 5.08 -21.64 -27.10
N SER A 304 4.74 -22.68 -26.32
CA SER A 304 3.79 -23.70 -26.76
C SER A 304 2.36 -23.17 -26.76
N THR A 305 1.51 -23.71 -27.63
CA THR A 305 0.07 -23.39 -27.71
C THR A 305 -0.81 -24.50 -27.14
N GLU A 306 -0.19 -25.52 -26.53
CA GLU A 306 -0.85 -26.65 -25.94
C GLU A 306 0.03 -27.21 -24.83
N THR A 307 -0.60 -27.71 -23.76
CA THR A 307 0.06 -28.43 -22.68
C THR A 307 -0.61 -29.80 -22.50
N PRO A 308 0.13 -30.91 -22.65
CA PRO A 308 -0.35 -32.24 -22.31
C PRO A 308 -0.34 -32.43 -20.79
N VAL A 309 -1.40 -33.03 -20.27
CA VAL A 309 -1.66 -33.24 -18.85
C VAL A 309 -1.87 -34.74 -18.62
N ASP A 310 -1.00 -35.36 -17.83
CA ASP A 310 -1.13 -36.77 -17.43
C ASP A 310 -1.99 -36.88 -16.17
N LEU A 311 -3.09 -37.61 -16.28
CA LEU A 311 -4.08 -37.84 -15.23
C LEU A 311 -4.13 -39.32 -14.81
N SER A 312 -3.19 -40.15 -15.27
CA SER A 312 -3.17 -41.60 -14.99
C SER A 312 -3.15 -41.96 -13.51
N ALA A 313 -2.53 -41.12 -12.67
CA ALA A 313 -2.47 -41.29 -11.23
C ALA A 313 -3.74 -40.86 -10.48
N LEU A 314 -4.70 -40.22 -11.16
CA LEU A 314 -5.91 -39.70 -10.54
C LEU A 314 -7.06 -40.72 -10.61
N PRO A 315 -7.83 -40.90 -9.52
CA PRO A 315 -9.03 -41.71 -9.53
C PRO A 315 -10.06 -41.21 -10.55
N LYS A 316 -10.92 -42.12 -11.02
CA LYS A 316 -12.08 -41.78 -11.85
C LYS A 316 -12.97 -40.76 -11.11
N GLY A 317 -13.43 -39.74 -11.82
CA GLY A 317 -14.24 -38.70 -11.20
C GLY A 317 -14.19 -37.36 -11.92
N LEU A 318 -14.71 -36.34 -11.24
CA LEU A 318 -14.82 -34.99 -11.77
C LEU A 318 -13.69 -34.09 -11.29
N TYR A 319 -13.14 -33.29 -12.19
CA TYR A 319 -12.07 -32.35 -11.87
C TYR A 319 -12.29 -30.99 -12.54
N LEU A 320 -11.65 -29.97 -11.98
CA LEU A 320 -11.52 -28.65 -12.60
C LEU A 320 -10.07 -28.47 -13.06
N VAL A 321 -9.89 -28.17 -14.34
CA VAL A 321 -8.59 -27.83 -14.92
C VAL A 321 -8.52 -26.33 -15.11
N GLU A 322 -7.39 -25.75 -14.73
CA GLU A 322 -7.12 -24.33 -14.87
C GLU A 322 -5.81 -24.12 -15.61
N TYR A 323 -5.82 -23.24 -16.60
CA TYR A 323 -4.61 -22.68 -17.19
C TYR A 323 -4.40 -21.25 -16.69
N ALA A 324 -3.17 -20.92 -16.31
CA ALA A 324 -2.79 -19.57 -15.88
C ALA A 324 -1.36 -19.22 -16.31
N ASP A 325 -1.15 -18.02 -16.87
CA ASP A 325 0.16 -17.57 -17.37
C ASP A 325 0.66 -16.24 -16.78
N GLY A 326 0.02 -15.81 -15.69
CA GLY A 326 0.26 -14.52 -15.04
C GLY A 326 -0.58 -13.37 -15.60
N THR A 327 -1.11 -13.51 -16.83
CA THR A 327 -1.92 -12.48 -17.51
C THR A 327 -3.34 -12.94 -17.85
N GLN A 328 -3.54 -14.25 -18.06
CA GLN A 328 -4.83 -14.90 -18.29
C GLN A 328 -5.03 -16.05 -17.31
N ARG A 329 -6.31 -16.31 -17.01
CA ARG A 329 -6.79 -17.46 -16.26
C ARG A 329 -8.04 -17.99 -16.92
N SER A 330 -8.05 -19.27 -17.25
CA SER A 330 -9.16 -19.95 -17.91
C SER A 330 -9.34 -21.33 -17.28
N SER A 331 -10.56 -21.84 -17.27
CA SER A 331 -10.88 -23.09 -16.58
C SER A 331 -11.89 -23.93 -17.33
N ALA A 332 -11.78 -25.26 -17.19
CA ALA A 332 -12.70 -26.24 -17.75
C ALA A 332 -13.02 -27.34 -16.73
N ARG A 333 -14.25 -27.82 -16.75
CA ARG A 333 -14.64 -29.02 -16.01
C ARG A 333 -14.39 -30.25 -16.87
N ILE A 334 -13.73 -31.26 -16.31
CA ILE A 334 -13.44 -32.53 -17.00
C ILE A 334 -14.01 -33.73 -16.24
N VAL A 335 -14.19 -34.82 -16.97
CA VAL A 335 -14.53 -36.15 -16.44
C VAL A 335 -13.37 -37.10 -16.74
N LYS A 336 -12.84 -37.75 -15.69
CA LYS A 336 -11.82 -38.81 -15.77
C LYS A 336 -12.50 -40.18 -15.64
N GLU A 337 -12.28 -41.05 -16.62
CA GLU A 337 -12.84 -42.41 -16.69
C GLU A 337 -11.80 -43.52 -16.50
#